data_AF-A0A8J5GA76-F1
#
_entry.id   AF-A0A8J5GA76-F1
#
_cell.length_a   1.000
_cell.length_b   1.000
_cell.length_c   1.000
_cell.angle_alpha   90.00
_cell.angle_beta   90.00
_cell.angle_gamma   90.00
#
_symmetry.space_group_name_H-M   'P 1'
#
loop_
_entity.id
_entity.type
_entity.pdbx_description
1 polymer ?
#
loop_
_entity_poly.entity_id
_entity_poly.type
_entity_poly.pdbx_seq_one_letter_code
_entity_poly.pdbx_strand_id
1 'polypeptide(L)'
;MAILQKGYSVTIILAVLTFGVSTRWLLYTEQAPSAWLNFALCGLVGIMTAYAFVWISKYYTDYKHEPVRVLALSSATGHGTNIIAGVSLGLESTALPVLVISVAIISAYWLGHTSGLVDDSGYPTGGLFGTAVATMGMLSTAAYVLTMDMFGPIADNAGGIVEMSQQPESVREITDVLDAVGNTTKATTKGFAIGSAALASFLLFSAYMDEVSSFANVSFNQVDIAIPEVFIGGLLGSTLIFVFSAWACSAVGRTAQEVVNEVRRQFIERPGIMDYTEKPDYSRCVAIVASASLREMIKPGALATISPVVIGLMFRLLGYYTGHQLLGAKVVASMLMFATVCGILMALFLNTAGGAWDNAKKYIETGALGGKGSDCHKAAVTGDTVGDPFKDTAGPSLHVLIKMLATITLVMAPVFL
;
A
#
# COMPACT_ATOMS: atom_id res chain seq x y z
N MET A 1 -4.67 -6.51 -21.50
CA MET A 1 -4.99 -7.19 -20.22
C MET A 1 -4.81 -8.72 -20.26
N ALA A 2 -5.51 -9.47 -21.13
CA ALA A 2 -5.45 -10.94 -21.13
C ALA A 2 -4.02 -11.51 -21.25
N ILE A 3 -3.16 -10.88 -22.05
CA ILE A 3 -1.74 -11.26 -22.19
C ILE A 3 -0.99 -11.10 -20.85
N LEU A 4 -1.14 -9.97 -20.17
CA LEU A 4 -0.51 -9.74 -18.86
C LEU A 4 -1.00 -10.73 -17.81
N GLN A 5 -2.28 -11.07 -17.83
CA GLN A 5 -2.85 -12.10 -16.95
C GLN A 5 -2.27 -13.49 -17.24
N LYS A 6 -2.13 -13.85 -18.52
CA LYS A 6 -1.52 -15.13 -18.91
C LYS A 6 -0.08 -15.22 -18.43
N GLY A 7 0.71 -14.15 -18.59
CA GLY A 7 2.08 -14.13 -18.06
C GLY A 7 2.13 -14.19 -16.52
N TYR A 8 1.16 -13.60 -15.83
CA TYR A 8 1.06 -13.74 -14.37
C TYR A 8 0.73 -15.18 -13.95
N SER A 9 -0.19 -15.85 -14.65
CA SER A 9 -0.50 -17.26 -14.42
C SER A 9 0.71 -18.17 -14.65
N VAL A 10 1.49 -17.93 -15.72
CA VAL A 10 2.75 -18.65 -15.97
C VAL A 10 3.74 -18.40 -14.83
N THR A 11 3.88 -17.15 -14.38
CA THR A 11 4.75 -16.79 -13.26
C THR A 11 4.34 -17.51 -11.97
N ILE A 12 3.05 -17.60 -11.67
CA ILE A 12 2.53 -18.35 -10.51
C ILE A 12 2.91 -19.83 -10.61
N ILE A 13 2.70 -20.47 -11.77
CA ILE A 13 3.02 -21.89 -11.95
C ILE A 13 4.52 -22.14 -11.73
N LEU A 14 5.37 -21.29 -12.34
CA LEU A 14 6.82 -21.37 -12.16
C LEU A 14 7.24 -21.09 -10.72
N ALA A 15 6.60 -20.13 -10.05
CA ALA A 15 6.83 -19.84 -8.65
C ALA A 15 6.49 -21.05 -7.77
N VAL A 16 5.32 -21.68 -7.93
CA VAL A 16 4.93 -22.87 -7.16
C VAL A 16 5.95 -24.00 -7.32
N LEU A 17 6.38 -24.28 -8.56
CA LEU A 17 7.36 -25.33 -8.84
C LEU A 17 8.73 -25.01 -8.23
N THR A 18 9.25 -23.81 -8.47
CA THR A 18 10.58 -23.43 -7.99
C THR A 18 10.60 -23.27 -6.47
N PHE A 19 9.52 -22.81 -5.85
CA PHE A 19 9.40 -22.70 -4.41
C PHE A 19 9.40 -24.09 -3.75
N GLY A 20 8.66 -25.07 -4.31
CA GLY A 20 8.67 -26.45 -3.82
C GLY A 20 10.04 -27.14 -3.93
N VAL A 21 10.77 -26.90 -5.03
CA VAL A 21 12.15 -27.40 -5.19
C VAL A 21 13.09 -26.70 -4.21
N SER A 22 12.97 -25.39 -4.06
CA SER A 22 13.84 -24.59 -3.18
C SER A 22 13.64 -24.95 -1.71
N THR A 23 12.40 -25.13 -1.24
CA THR A 23 12.15 -25.57 0.13
C THR A 23 12.67 -26.98 0.36
N ARG A 24 12.51 -27.91 -0.59
CA ARG A 24 13.09 -29.25 -0.49
C ARG A 24 14.61 -29.24 -0.41
N TRP A 25 15.26 -28.33 -1.14
CA TRP A 25 16.71 -28.23 -1.20
C TRP A 25 17.30 -27.56 0.05
N LEU A 26 16.70 -26.46 0.49
CA LEU A 26 17.26 -25.60 1.55
C LEU A 26 16.72 -25.91 2.95
N LEU A 27 15.51 -26.45 3.07
CA LEU A 27 14.81 -26.66 4.36
C LEU A 27 14.62 -28.13 4.71
N TYR A 28 15.27 -29.03 3.98
CA TYR A 28 15.33 -30.44 4.38
C TYR A 28 16.36 -30.62 5.49
N THR A 29 15.94 -31.27 6.58
CA THR A 29 16.82 -31.65 7.68
C THR A 29 16.56 -33.10 8.06
N GLU A 30 17.59 -33.81 8.51
CA GLU A 30 17.43 -35.20 8.99
C GLU A 30 16.59 -35.28 10.26
N GLN A 31 16.62 -34.21 11.09
CA GLN A 31 15.85 -34.10 12.32
C GLN A 31 14.34 -33.95 12.05
N ALA A 32 13.95 -33.27 10.97
CA ALA A 32 12.55 -33.12 10.56
C ALA A 32 12.37 -33.31 9.04
N PRO A 33 12.33 -34.56 8.54
CA PRO A 33 12.31 -34.86 7.11
C PRO A 33 11.07 -34.36 6.35
N SER A 34 9.97 -34.08 7.05
CA SER A 34 8.71 -33.54 6.50
C SER A 34 8.61 -32.02 6.57
N ALA A 35 9.54 -31.33 7.25
CA ALA A 35 9.46 -29.88 7.49
C ALA A 35 9.43 -29.08 6.18
N TRP A 36 10.24 -29.48 5.19
CA TRP A 36 10.30 -28.81 3.89
C TRP A 36 8.94 -28.79 3.17
N LEU A 37 8.10 -29.82 3.34
CA LEU A 37 6.79 -29.91 2.71
C LEU A 37 5.83 -28.93 3.38
N ASN A 38 5.83 -28.87 4.71
CA ASN A 38 5.04 -27.91 5.47
C ASN A 38 5.41 -26.47 5.13
N PHE A 39 6.70 -26.17 4.97
CA PHE A 39 7.16 -24.86 4.51
C PHE A 39 6.84 -24.59 3.03
N ALA A 40 6.87 -25.60 2.16
CA ALA A 40 6.39 -25.47 0.78
C ALA A 40 4.90 -25.06 0.76
N LEU A 41 4.08 -25.69 1.61
CA LEU A 41 2.67 -25.35 1.76
C LEU A 41 2.48 -23.93 2.32
N CYS A 42 3.29 -23.50 3.28
CA CYS A 42 3.29 -22.10 3.74
C CYS A 42 3.57 -21.13 2.59
N GLY A 43 4.58 -21.43 1.76
CA GLY A 43 4.89 -20.65 0.56
C GLY A 43 3.71 -20.60 -0.43
N LEU A 44 3.03 -21.73 -0.62
CA LEU A 44 1.82 -21.80 -1.46
C LEU A 44 0.69 -20.92 -0.90
N VAL A 45 0.48 -20.89 0.43
CA VAL A 45 -0.47 -19.94 1.05
C VAL A 45 -0.12 -18.51 0.64
N GLY A 46 1.15 -18.12 0.72
CA GLY A 46 1.63 -16.82 0.27
C GLY A 46 1.34 -16.50 -1.20
N ILE A 47 1.60 -17.46 -2.10
CA ILE A 47 1.32 -17.32 -3.54
C ILE A 47 -0.19 -17.18 -3.79
N MET A 48 -1.01 -17.95 -3.07
CA MET A 48 -2.48 -17.84 -3.15
C MET A 48 -2.97 -16.50 -2.61
N THR A 49 -2.36 -15.98 -1.55
CA THR A 49 -2.62 -14.63 -1.04
C THR A 49 -2.29 -13.58 -2.08
N ALA A 50 -1.13 -13.66 -2.75
CA ALA A 50 -0.79 -12.75 -3.84
C ALA A 50 -1.86 -12.74 -4.93
N TYR A 51 -2.31 -13.91 -5.38
CA TYR A 51 -3.37 -14.03 -6.38
C TYR A 51 -4.70 -13.43 -5.90
N ALA A 52 -5.11 -13.73 -4.67
CA ALA A 52 -6.33 -13.20 -4.08
C ALA A 52 -6.31 -11.66 -3.99
N PHE A 53 -5.19 -11.07 -3.58
CA PHE A 53 -5.03 -9.61 -3.54
C PHE A 53 -5.18 -8.94 -4.91
N VAL A 54 -4.57 -9.54 -5.93
CA VAL A 54 -4.71 -9.09 -7.32
C VAL A 54 -6.17 -9.13 -7.76
N TRP A 55 -6.87 -10.22 -7.47
CA TRP A 55 -8.27 -10.40 -7.83
C TRP A 55 -9.19 -9.42 -7.09
N ILE A 56 -9.03 -9.27 -5.76
CA ILE A 56 -9.83 -8.34 -4.95
C ILE A 56 -9.62 -6.90 -5.42
N SER A 57 -8.36 -6.49 -5.63
CA SER A 57 -8.05 -5.13 -6.11
C SER A 57 -8.74 -4.86 -7.43
N LYS A 58 -8.72 -5.84 -8.35
CA LYS A 58 -9.42 -5.73 -9.63
C LYS A 58 -10.93 -5.62 -9.47
N TYR A 59 -11.54 -6.40 -8.57
CA TYR A 59 -12.99 -6.37 -8.34
C TYR A 59 -13.48 -4.98 -7.90
N TYR A 60 -12.74 -4.31 -7.01
CA TYR A 60 -13.11 -2.99 -6.49
C TYR A 60 -12.67 -1.81 -7.38
N THR A 61 -11.74 -2.01 -8.33
CA THR A 61 -11.19 -0.90 -9.13
C THR A 61 -11.49 -0.97 -10.63
N ASP A 62 -11.74 -2.15 -11.21
CA ASP A 62 -12.02 -2.27 -12.66
C ASP A 62 -13.51 -1.97 -12.95
N TYR A 63 -13.77 -1.06 -13.91
CA TYR A 63 -15.11 -0.65 -14.35
C TYR A 63 -15.96 -1.77 -14.98
N LYS A 64 -15.37 -2.93 -15.22
CA LYS A 64 -16.12 -4.14 -15.61
C LYS A 64 -16.95 -4.72 -14.47
N HIS A 65 -16.60 -4.43 -13.22
CA HIS A 65 -17.28 -4.95 -12.05
C HIS A 65 -18.31 -3.95 -11.50
N GLU A 66 -19.25 -4.49 -10.74
CA GLU A 66 -20.37 -3.76 -10.17
C GLU A 66 -19.95 -2.57 -9.27
N PRO A 67 -18.97 -2.67 -8.36
CA PRO A 67 -18.66 -1.57 -7.43
C PRO A 67 -18.34 -0.24 -8.14
N VAL A 68 -17.52 -0.31 -9.19
CA VAL A 68 -17.11 0.87 -9.96
C VAL A 68 -18.24 1.38 -10.85
N ARG A 69 -19.12 0.49 -11.35
CA ARG A 69 -20.30 0.90 -12.13
C ARG A 69 -21.31 1.64 -11.26
N VAL A 70 -21.52 1.18 -10.03
CA VAL A 70 -22.38 1.87 -9.04
C VAL A 70 -21.80 3.24 -8.68
N LEU A 71 -20.48 3.32 -8.50
CA LEU A 71 -19.78 4.60 -8.32
C LEU A 71 -19.98 5.54 -9.53
N ALA A 72 -19.80 5.05 -10.75
CA ALA A 72 -20.02 5.83 -11.95
C ALA A 72 -21.48 6.32 -12.07
N LEU A 73 -22.46 5.45 -11.79
CA LEU A 73 -23.88 5.79 -11.75
C LEU A 73 -24.20 6.88 -10.72
N SER A 74 -23.51 6.89 -9.58
CA SER A 74 -23.65 7.91 -8.54
C SER A 74 -23.23 9.31 -9.02
N SER A 75 -22.49 9.40 -10.13
CA SER A 75 -22.15 10.68 -10.79
C SER A 75 -23.36 11.34 -11.45
N ALA A 76 -24.42 10.58 -11.78
CA ALA A 76 -25.64 11.12 -12.37
C ALA A 76 -26.42 12.03 -11.42
N THR A 77 -26.23 11.87 -10.11
CA THR A 77 -26.83 12.69 -9.07
C THR A 77 -25.93 13.83 -8.58
N GLY A 78 -24.71 13.94 -9.12
CA GLY A 78 -23.79 15.06 -8.91
C GLY A 78 -22.47 14.71 -8.21
N HIS A 79 -21.71 15.75 -7.86
CA HIS A 79 -20.37 15.62 -7.27
C HIS A 79 -20.41 14.98 -5.87
N GLY A 80 -21.33 15.41 -5.01
CA GLY A 80 -21.39 14.95 -3.62
C GLY A 80 -21.67 13.46 -3.49
N THR A 81 -22.60 12.93 -4.28
CA THR A 81 -22.93 11.50 -4.32
C THR A 81 -21.79 10.66 -4.90
N ASN A 82 -21.07 11.17 -5.90
CA ASN A 82 -19.86 10.52 -6.41
C ASN A 82 -18.77 10.40 -5.33
N ILE A 83 -18.54 11.45 -4.54
CA ILE A 83 -17.57 11.41 -3.43
C ILE A 83 -18.02 10.45 -2.33
N ILE A 84 -19.29 10.50 -1.91
CA ILE A 84 -19.81 9.59 -0.89
C ILE A 84 -19.67 8.13 -1.33
N ALA A 85 -20.03 7.82 -2.58
CA ALA A 85 -19.94 6.47 -3.13
C ALA A 85 -18.49 5.96 -3.16
N GLY A 86 -17.51 6.79 -3.54
CA GLY A 86 -16.12 6.37 -3.60
C GLY A 86 -15.48 6.18 -2.22
N VAL A 87 -15.81 7.05 -1.25
CA VAL A 87 -15.39 6.86 0.15
C VAL A 87 -15.99 5.58 0.72
N SER A 88 -17.29 5.35 0.50
CA SER A 88 -17.98 4.13 0.96
C SER A 88 -17.35 2.86 0.36
N LEU A 89 -17.12 2.85 -0.95
CA LEU A 89 -16.48 1.74 -1.66
C LEU A 89 -15.08 1.47 -1.10
N GLY A 90 -14.27 2.52 -0.90
CA GLY A 90 -12.95 2.38 -0.32
C GLY A 90 -12.97 1.75 1.07
N LEU A 91 -13.87 2.21 1.95
CA LEU A 91 -13.98 1.69 3.32
C LEU A 91 -14.39 0.20 3.31
N GLU A 92 -15.40 -0.15 2.52
CA GLU A 92 -15.88 -1.53 2.37
C GLU A 92 -14.79 -2.44 1.78
N SER A 93 -14.00 -1.94 0.82
CA SER A 93 -12.97 -2.71 0.13
C SER A 93 -11.85 -3.22 1.05
N THR A 94 -11.73 -2.69 2.28
CA THR A 94 -10.75 -3.17 3.26
C THR A 94 -11.09 -4.54 3.85
N ALA A 95 -12.36 -4.96 3.81
CA ALA A 95 -12.83 -6.17 4.48
C ALA A 95 -12.24 -7.46 3.88
N LEU A 96 -12.37 -7.66 2.56
CA LEU A 96 -11.88 -8.88 1.90
C LEU A 96 -10.35 -9.05 2.00
N PRO A 97 -9.50 -8.02 1.75
CA PRO A 97 -8.06 -8.14 1.91
C PRO A 97 -7.64 -8.52 3.34
N VAL A 98 -8.29 -7.96 4.37
CA VAL A 98 -7.98 -8.27 5.77
C VAL A 98 -8.37 -9.70 6.13
N LEU A 99 -9.49 -10.20 5.62
CA LEU A 99 -9.86 -11.62 5.77
C LEU A 99 -8.82 -12.54 5.14
N VAL A 100 -8.35 -12.21 3.92
CA VAL A 100 -7.30 -12.97 3.24
C VAL A 100 -5.99 -12.96 4.04
N ILE A 101 -5.56 -11.81 4.57
CA ILE A 101 -4.37 -11.72 5.44
C ILE A 101 -4.55 -12.58 6.68
N SER A 102 -5.71 -12.51 7.32
CA SER A 102 -5.99 -13.24 8.57
C SER A 102 -5.91 -14.75 8.35
N VAL A 103 -6.55 -15.25 7.28
CA VAL A 103 -6.46 -16.66 6.88
C VAL A 103 -5.03 -17.04 6.54
N ALA A 104 -4.29 -16.20 5.83
CA ALA A 104 -2.91 -16.48 5.44
C ALA A 104 -1.97 -16.59 6.65
N ILE A 105 -2.04 -15.66 7.59
CA ILE A 105 -1.22 -15.67 8.81
C ILE A 105 -1.53 -16.91 9.65
N ILE A 106 -2.82 -17.18 9.92
CA ILE A 106 -3.24 -18.32 10.75
C ILE A 106 -2.84 -19.64 10.08
N SER A 107 -3.17 -19.82 8.80
CA SER A 107 -2.84 -21.07 8.09
C SER A 107 -1.35 -21.30 7.97
N ALA A 108 -0.55 -20.27 7.63
CA ALA A 108 0.90 -20.38 7.57
C ALA A 108 1.52 -20.67 8.94
N TYR A 109 1.02 -20.04 10.01
CA TYR A 109 1.50 -20.29 11.37
C TYR A 109 1.25 -21.73 11.79
N TRP A 110 0.02 -22.24 11.63
CA TRP A 110 -0.30 -23.61 12.04
C TRP A 110 0.37 -24.67 11.17
N LEU A 111 0.48 -24.45 9.85
CA LEU A 111 1.25 -25.34 8.96
C LEU A 111 2.72 -25.38 9.37
N GLY A 112 3.33 -24.24 9.66
CA GLY A 112 4.70 -24.15 10.17
C GLY A 112 4.86 -24.84 11.52
N HIS A 113 3.87 -24.74 12.41
CA HIS A 113 3.86 -25.41 13.71
C HIS A 113 3.85 -26.94 13.57
N THR A 114 3.21 -27.48 12.53
CA THR A 114 3.22 -28.91 12.21
C THR A 114 4.49 -29.40 11.48
N SER A 115 5.51 -28.56 11.33
CA SER A 115 6.78 -28.91 10.67
C SER A 115 7.58 -30.02 11.36
N GLY A 116 7.33 -30.26 12.66
CA GLY A 116 8.11 -31.20 13.48
C GLY A 116 9.41 -30.61 14.01
N LEU A 117 9.68 -29.31 13.76
CA LEU A 117 10.78 -28.59 14.40
C LEU A 117 10.39 -28.19 15.82
N VAL A 118 11.21 -28.59 16.79
CA VAL A 118 11.04 -28.30 18.21
C VAL A 118 12.29 -27.61 18.76
N ASP A 119 12.11 -26.77 19.79
CA ASP A 119 13.23 -26.23 20.57
C ASP A 119 13.82 -27.26 21.55
N ASP A 120 14.85 -26.84 22.28
CA ASP A 120 15.52 -27.63 23.33
C ASP A 120 14.55 -28.09 24.45
N SER A 121 13.39 -27.43 24.58
CA SER A 121 12.34 -27.75 25.55
C SER A 121 11.21 -28.61 24.96
N GLY A 122 11.31 -28.99 23.68
CA GLY A 122 10.33 -29.82 22.97
C GLY A 122 9.11 -29.07 22.44
N TYR A 123 9.08 -27.73 22.51
CA TYR A 123 7.97 -26.92 21.99
C TYR A 123 8.14 -26.66 20.48
N PRO A 124 7.07 -26.72 19.68
CA PRO A 124 7.20 -26.52 18.24
C PRO A 124 7.48 -25.06 17.88
N THR A 125 8.57 -24.81 17.15
CA THR A 125 9.08 -23.46 16.83
C THR A 125 8.85 -23.03 15.39
N GLY A 126 8.43 -23.94 14.51
CA GLY A 126 8.30 -23.67 13.08
C GLY A 126 7.16 -22.70 12.69
N GLY A 127 6.28 -22.32 13.61
CA GLY A 127 5.07 -21.52 13.30
C GLY A 127 5.39 -20.12 12.79
N LEU A 128 6.20 -19.35 13.53
CA LEU A 128 6.61 -18.00 13.13
C LEU A 128 7.39 -18.03 11.81
N PHE A 129 8.31 -18.99 11.67
CA PHE A 129 9.05 -19.18 10.42
C PHE A 129 8.11 -19.51 9.24
N GLY A 130 7.04 -20.29 9.47
CA GLY A 130 6.00 -20.53 8.47
C GLY A 130 5.37 -19.25 7.92
N THR A 131 5.09 -18.26 8.78
CA THR A 131 4.59 -16.94 8.34
C THR A 131 5.61 -16.15 7.51
N ALA A 132 6.90 -16.27 7.83
CA ALA A 132 7.99 -15.70 7.03
C ALA A 132 8.07 -16.36 5.64
N VAL A 133 7.97 -17.68 5.58
CA VAL A 133 7.97 -18.44 4.31
C VAL A 133 6.75 -18.09 3.46
N ALA A 134 5.57 -17.90 4.07
CA ALA A 134 4.39 -17.41 3.36
C ALA A 134 4.59 -15.99 2.80
N THR A 135 5.24 -15.10 3.56
CA THR A 135 5.62 -13.77 3.07
C THR A 135 6.54 -13.87 1.84
N MET A 136 7.54 -14.75 1.87
CA MET A 136 8.42 -15.01 0.72
C MET A 136 7.67 -15.64 -0.46
N GLY A 137 6.71 -16.52 -0.18
CA GLY A 137 5.81 -17.08 -1.19
C GLY A 137 5.01 -16.00 -1.91
N MET A 138 4.44 -15.04 -1.18
CA MET A 138 3.75 -13.89 -1.77
C MET A 138 4.70 -13.06 -2.66
N LEU A 139 5.92 -12.81 -2.19
CA LEU A 139 6.93 -12.02 -2.92
C LEU A 139 7.57 -12.74 -4.10
N SER A 140 7.40 -14.06 -4.24
CA SER A 140 7.98 -14.85 -5.34
C SER A 140 7.53 -14.38 -6.73
N THR A 141 6.34 -13.77 -6.83
CA THR A 141 5.80 -13.22 -8.08
C THR A 141 6.07 -11.72 -8.25
N ALA A 142 6.77 -11.09 -7.29
CA ALA A 142 6.94 -9.63 -7.23
C ALA A 142 7.60 -9.06 -8.49
N ALA A 143 8.58 -9.75 -9.08
CA ALA A 143 9.26 -9.27 -10.29
C ALA A 143 8.28 -9.04 -11.45
N TYR A 144 7.33 -9.95 -11.64
CA TYR A 144 6.31 -9.82 -12.69
C TYR A 144 5.28 -8.75 -12.33
N VAL A 145 4.86 -8.69 -11.06
CA VAL A 145 3.92 -7.66 -10.56
C VAL A 145 4.50 -6.25 -10.76
N LEU A 146 5.76 -6.03 -10.39
CA LEU A 146 6.46 -4.76 -10.60
C LEU A 146 6.62 -4.42 -12.10
N THR A 147 6.83 -5.43 -12.94
CA THR A 147 6.87 -5.22 -14.41
C THR A 147 5.53 -4.72 -14.93
N MET A 148 4.42 -5.29 -14.44
CA MET A 148 3.07 -4.81 -14.78
C MET A 148 2.78 -3.40 -14.26
N ASP A 149 3.34 -3.03 -13.11
CA ASP A 149 3.24 -1.67 -12.57
C ASP A 149 3.94 -0.66 -13.47
N MET A 150 5.20 -0.92 -13.83
CA MET A 150 6.00 -0.04 -14.69
C MET A 150 5.42 0.13 -16.10
N PHE A 151 4.67 -0.86 -16.59
CA PHE A 151 3.94 -0.74 -17.86
C PHE A 151 2.97 0.45 -17.86
N GLY A 152 2.32 0.76 -16.73
CA GLY A 152 1.31 1.81 -16.66
C GLY A 152 1.87 3.21 -16.94
N PRO A 153 2.86 3.70 -16.17
CA PRO A 153 3.49 5.01 -16.44
C PRO A 153 4.13 5.13 -17.83
N ILE A 154 4.61 4.02 -18.41
CA ILE A 154 5.14 4.04 -19.79
C ILE A 154 4.01 4.30 -20.79
N ALA A 155 2.87 3.61 -20.65
CA ALA A 155 1.71 3.79 -21.52
C ALA A 155 1.10 5.19 -21.40
N ASP A 156 1.00 5.71 -20.18
CA ASP A 156 0.49 7.05 -19.87
C ASP A 156 1.36 8.15 -20.52
N ASN A 157 2.69 8.07 -20.33
CA ASN A 157 3.63 8.99 -20.99
C ASN A 157 3.58 8.89 -22.52
N ALA A 158 3.42 7.68 -23.07
CA ALA A 158 3.27 7.50 -24.52
C ALA A 158 2.00 8.21 -25.03
N GLY A 159 0.87 8.07 -24.32
CA GLY A 159 -0.36 8.80 -24.64
C GLY A 159 -0.16 10.32 -24.59
N GLY A 160 0.49 10.83 -23.55
CA GLY A 160 0.82 12.25 -23.43
C GLY A 160 1.67 12.76 -24.60
N ILE A 161 2.69 12.00 -25.02
CA ILE A 161 3.54 12.35 -26.18
C ILE A 161 2.72 12.35 -27.48
N VAL A 162 1.86 11.36 -27.68
CA VAL A 162 0.98 11.25 -28.86
C VAL A 162 0.06 12.46 -28.97
N GLU A 163 -0.55 12.88 -27.86
CA GLU A 163 -1.41 14.07 -27.78
C GLU A 163 -0.61 15.36 -28.08
N MET A 164 0.51 15.56 -27.38
CA MET A 164 1.33 16.76 -27.52
C MET A 164 1.99 16.89 -28.90
N SER A 165 2.18 15.77 -29.61
CA SER A 165 2.75 15.75 -30.97
C SER A 165 1.69 15.68 -32.08
N GLN A 166 0.40 15.85 -31.74
CA GLN A 166 -0.72 15.89 -32.69
C GLN A 166 -0.75 14.70 -33.65
N GLN A 167 -0.43 13.51 -33.14
CA GLN A 167 -0.48 12.28 -33.93
C GLN A 167 -1.92 11.92 -34.32
N PRO A 168 -2.11 11.09 -35.37
CA PRO A 168 -3.44 10.63 -35.77
C PRO A 168 -4.22 9.99 -34.60
N GLU A 169 -5.54 10.18 -34.59
CA GLU A 169 -6.43 9.68 -33.54
C GLU A 169 -6.32 8.15 -33.36
N SER A 170 -6.05 7.40 -34.43
CA SER A 170 -5.80 5.95 -34.38
C SER A 170 -4.61 5.56 -33.50
N VAL A 171 -3.60 6.42 -33.36
CA VAL A 171 -2.46 6.19 -32.45
C VAL A 171 -2.88 6.48 -31.00
N ARG A 172 -3.71 7.51 -30.79
CA ARG A 172 -4.26 7.86 -29.48
C ARG A 172 -5.17 6.76 -28.95
N GLU A 173 -6.03 6.20 -29.78
CA GLU A 173 -6.89 5.06 -29.45
C GLU A 173 -6.06 3.86 -28.93
N ILE A 174 -4.92 3.56 -29.56
CA ILE A 174 -4.01 2.51 -29.10
C ILE A 174 -3.46 2.86 -27.72
N THR A 175 -2.94 4.08 -27.52
CA THR A 175 -2.37 4.48 -26.23
C THR A 175 -3.41 4.53 -25.11
N ASP A 176 -4.65 4.93 -25.39
CA ASP A 176 -5.74 4.97 -24.41
C ASP A 176 -6.12 3.55 -23.94
N VAL A 177 -6.11 2.57 -24.85
CA VAL A 177 -6.30 1.16 -24.48
C VAL A 177 -5.14 0.66 -23.60
N LEU A 178 -3.90 1.06 -23.87
CA LEU A 178 -2.74 0.69 -23.08
C LEU A 178 -2.76 1.37 -21.69
N ASP A 179 -3.11 2.66 -21.60
CA ASP A 179 -3.28 3.41 -20.35
C ASP A 179 -4.35 2.77 -19.45
N ALA A 180 -5.51 2.42 -20.01
CA ALA A 180 -6.57 1.74 -19.27
C ALA A 180 -6.10 0.40 -18.67
N VAL A 181 -5.29 -0.37 -19.41
CA VAL A 181 -4.65 -1.58 -18.88
C VAL A 181 -3.65 -1.22 -17.77
N GLY A 182 -2.85 -0.18 -17.97
CA GLY A 182 -1.88 0.36 -17.02
C GLY A 182 -2.49 0.77 -15.68
N ASN A 183 -3.65 1.42 -15.68
CA ASN A 183 -4.30 1.86 -14.44
C ASN A 183 -4.83 0.68 -13.63
N THR A 184 -5.32 -0.37 -14.31
CA THR A 184 -5.70 -1.63 -13.65
C THR A 184 -4.48 -2.34 -13.04
N THR A 185 -3.33 -2.35 -13.72
CA THR A 185 -2.11 -2.98 -13.21
C THR A 185 -1.46 -2.18 -12.08
N LYS A 186 -1.49 -0.84 -12.13
CA LYS A 186 -1.08 0.04 -11.02
C LYS A 186 -1.87 -0.26 -9.75
N ALA A 187 -3.21 -0.31 -9.84
CA ALA A 187 -4.07 -0.62 -8.70
C ALA A 187 -3.79 -2.01 -8.12
N THR A 188 -3.62 -3.00 -9.00
CA THR A 188 -3.26 -4.37 -8.63
C THR A 188 -1.94 -4.44 -7.85
N THR A 189 -0.93 -3.69 -8.30
CA THR A 189 0.40 -3.69 -7.68
C THR A 189 0.40 -2.97 -6.34
N LYS A 190 -0.36 -1.87 -6.22
CA LYS A 190 -0.58 -1.19 -4.93
C LYS A 190 -1.20 -2.13 -3.90
N GLY A 191 -2.20 -2.92 -4.29
CA GLY A 191 -2.79 -3.95 -3.42
C GLY A 191 -1.80 -5.04 -3.01
N PHE A 192 -1.03 -5.56 -3.98
CA PHE A 192 0.03 -6.54 -3.72
C PHE A 192 1.09 -6.02 -2.73
N ALA A 193 1.55 -4.78 -2.90
CA ALA A 193 2.53 -4.16 -2.02
C ALA A 193 2.01 -4.07 -0.58
N ILE A 194 0.75 -3.63 -0.38
CA ILE A 194 0.13 -3.56 0.94
C ILE A 194 0.00 -4.95 1.57
N GLY A 195 -0.51 -5.95 0.84
CA GLY A 195 -0.62 -7.30 1.36
C GLY A 195 0.73 -7.89 1.77
N SER A 196 1.79 -7.61 1.01
CA SER A 196 3.15 -8.03 1.36
C SER A 196 3.67 -7.37 2.63
N ALA A 197 3.37 -6.08 2.84
CA ALA A 197 3.69 -5.39 4.09
C ALA A 197 2.91 -5.95 5.27
N ALA A 198 1.65 -6.32 5.07
CA ALA A 198 0.81 -6.88 6.13
C ALA A 198 1.31 -8.25 6.62
N LEU A 199 1.77 -9.12 5.73
CA LEU A 199 2.39 -10.37 6.13
C LEU A 199 3.76 -10.12 6.80
N ALA A 200 4.58 -9.24 6.21
CA ALA A 200 5.90 -8.90 6.75
C ALA A 200 5.84 -8.22 8.12
N SER A 201 4.79 -7.46 8.42
CA SER A 201 4.72 -6.69 9.66
C SER A 201 4.62 -7.57 10.91
N PHE A 202 3.93 -8.70 10.82
CA PHE A 202 3.87 -9.65 11.94
C PHE A 202 5.25 -10.26 12.21
N LEU A 203 5.99 -10.59 11.15
CA LEU A 203 7.38 -11.06 11.24
C LEU A 203 8.29 -10.01 11.86
N LEU A 204 8.19 -8.76 11.41
CA LEU A 204 9.03 -7.67 11.91
C LEU A 204 8.72 -7.33 13.37
N PHE A 205 7.46 -7.46 13.79
CA PHE A 205 7.10 -7.34 15.20
C PHE A 205 7.72 -8.46 16.04
N SER A 206 7.66 -9.71 15.58
CA SER A 206 8.33 -10.82 16.26
C SER A 206 9.84 -10.58 16.36
N ALA A 207 10.47 -10.16 15.26
CA ALA A 207 11.89 -9.83 15.24
C ALA A 207 12.25 -8.71 16.24
N TYR A 208 11.39 -7.70 16.38
CA TYR A 208 11.56 -6.67 17.40
C TYR A 208 11.50 -7.24 18.82
N MET A 209 10.54 -8.14 19.09
CA MET A 209 10.43 -8.78 20.40
C MET A 209 11.70 -9.59 20.73
N ASP A 210 12.20 -10.34 19.75
CA ASP A 210 13.40 -11.18 19.87
C ASP A 210 14.66 -10.33 20.11
N GLU A 211 14.85 -9.24 19.36
CA GLU A 211 15.97 -8.32 19.56
C GLU A 211 15.92 -7.63 20.93
N VAL A 212 14.74 -7.17 21.37
CA VAL A 212 14.57 -6.60 22.71
C VAL A 212 14.93 -7.62 23.79
N SER A 213 14.49 -8.87 23.64
CA SER A 213 14.82 -9.97 24.55
C SER A 213 16.34 -10.20 24.64
N SER A 214 17.00 -10.21 23.48
CA SER A 214 18.45 -10.36 23.35
C SER A 214 19.22 -9.22 24.02
N PHE A 215 18.91 -7.96 23.69
CA PHE A 215 19.60 -6.81 24.25
C PHE A 215 19.37 -6.63 25.74
N ALA A 216 18.16 -6.92 26.23
CA ALA A 216 17.81 -6.76 27.63
C ALA A 216 18.26 -7.96 28.49
N ASN A 217 18.67 -9.08 27.88
CA ASN A 217 18.95 -10.36 28.56
C ASN A 217 17.80 -10.84 29.45
N VAL A 218 16.56 -10.51 29.09
CA VAL A 218 15.34 -10.90 29.78
C VAL A 218 14.28 -11.27 28.76
N SER A 219 13.51 -12.32 29.05
CA SER A 219 12.47 -12.78 28.14
C SER A 219 11.44 -11.69 27.87
N PHE A 220 11.34 -11.29 26.60
CA PHE A 220 10.37 -10.31 26.11
C PHE A 220 9.38 -10.99 25.17
N ASN A 221 8.46 -11.77 25.74
CA ASN A 221 7.54 -12.60 24.96
C ASN A 221 6.10 -12.04 24.93
N GLN A 222 5.81 -11.00 25.71
CA GLN A 222 4.46 -10.48 25.88
C GLN A 222 4.43 -8.95 25.91
N VAL A 223 3.48 -8.39 25.15
CA VAL A 223 3.08 -6.98 25.22
C VAL A 223 1.64 -6.94 25.73
N ASP A 224 1.45 -6.53 26.97
CA ASP A 224 0.13 -6.44 27.59
C ASP A 224 -0.53 -5.10 27.28
N ILE A 225 -1.53 -5.13 26.41
CA ILE A 225 -2.31 -3.94 26.00
C ILE A 225 -3.26 -3.44 27.10
N ALA A 226 -3.48 -4.21 28.17
CA ALA A 226 -4.27 -3.76 29.31
C ALA A 226 -3.51 -2.72 30.17
N ILE A 227 -2.20 -2.61 29.99
CA ILE A 227 -1.38 -1.58 30.62
C ILE A 227 -1.67 -0.22 29.92
N PRO A 228 -2.10 0.82 30.67
CA PRO A 228 -2.51 2.10 30.08
C PRO A 228 -1.47 2.74 29.16
N GLU A 229 -0.20 2.74 29.55
CA GLU A 229 0.91 3.29 28.77
C GLU A 229 1.10 2.56 27.43
N VAL A 230 0.95 1.23 27.45
CA VAL A 230 1.07 0.39 26.26
C VAL A 230 -0.11 0.65 25.32
N PHE A 231 -1.32 0.79 25.85
CA PHE A 231 -2.49 1.19 25.06
C PHE A 231 -2.32 2.58 24.44
N ILE A 232 -1.80 3.55 25.22
CA ILE A 232 -1.48 4.90 24.73
C ILE A 232 -0.47 4.84 23.58
N GLY A 233 0.57 4.00 23.69
CA GLY A 233 1.51 3.74 22.58
C GLY A 233 0.79 3.32 21.30
N GLY A 234 -0.15 2.38 21.42
CA GLY A 234 -0.97 1.93 20.29
C GLY A 234 -1.85 3.03 19.68
N LEU A 235 -2.48 3.86 20.53
CA LEU A 235 -3.30 5.00 20.10
C LEU A 235 -2.46 6.07 19.37
N LEU A 236 -1.25 6.35 19.87
CA LEU A 236 -0.31 7.27 19.22
C LEU A 236 0.18 6.71 17.88
N GLY A 237 0.46 5.41 17.82
CA GLY A 237 0.79 4.71 16.57
C GLY A 237 -0.32 4.80 15.52
N SER A 238 -1.58 4.60 15.93
CA SER A 238 -2.74 4.75 15.04
C SER A 238 -2.89 6.19 14.56
N THR A 239 -2.78 7.15 15.49
CA THR A 239 -2.89 8.58 15.19
C THR A 239 -1.82 9.03 14.19
N LEU A 240 -0.59 8.51 14.30
CA LEU A 240 0.50 8.78 13.37
C LEU A 240 0.10 8.50 11.92
N ILE A 241 -0.59 7.39 11.65
CA ILE A 241 -1.07 7.03 10.31
C ILE A 241 -2.07 8.06 9.77
N PHE A 242 -3.04 8.46 10.59
CA PHE A 242 -4.05 9.45 10.20
C PHE A 242 -3.43 10.82 9.93
N VAL A 243 -2.54 11.28 10.82
CA VAL A 243 -1.86 12.57 10.69
C VAL A 243 -0.93 12.56 9.47
N PHE A 244 -0.17 11.49 9.24
CA PHE A 244 0.66 11.33 8.05
C PHE A 244 -0.19 11.44 6.77
N SER A 245 -1.30 10.71 6.71
CA SER A 245 -2.19 10.70 5.55
C SER A 245 -2.81 12.08 5.31
N ALA A 246 -3.26 12.75 6.37
CA ALA A 246 -3.81 14.10 6.29
C ALA A 246 -2.78 15.11 5.77
N TRP A 247 -1.54 15.06 6.25
CA TRP A 247 -0.48 15.95 5.79
C TRP A 247 -0.07 15.69 4.35
N ALA A 248 0.02 14.42 3.94
CA ALA A 248 0.28 14.03 2.56
C ALA A 248 -0.80 14.56 1.60
N CYS A 249 -2.08 14.33 1.91
CA CYS A 249 -3.18 14.84 1.09
C CYS A 249 -3.22 16.38 1.05
N SER A 250 -3.00 17.02 2.20
CA SER A 250 -3.01 18.49 2.29
C SER A 250 -1.85 19.13 1.52
N ALA A 251 -0.69 18.48 1.47
CA ALA A 251 0.46 18.94 0.69
C ALA A 251 0.16 18.97 -0.82
N VAL A 252 -0.46 17.91 -1.34
CA VAL A 252 -0.91 17.85 -2.74
C VAL A 252 -1.97 18.91 -3.00
N GLY A 253 -2.98 19.06 -2.12
CA GLY A 253 -4.03 20.06 -2.29
C GLY A 253 -3.52 21.50 -2.37
N ARG A 254 -2.59 21.88 -1.48
CA ARG A 254 -1.94 23.20 -1.54
C ARG A 254 -1.16 23.41 -2.85
N THR A 255 -0.35 22.43 -3.23
CA THR A 255 0.49 22.51 -4.44
C THR A 255 -0.37 22.55 -5.71
N ALA A 256 -1.44 21.75 -5.77
CA ALA A 256 -2.38 21.75 -6.88
C ALA A 256 -3.05 23.12 -7.05
N GLN A 257 -3.43 23.79 -5.94
CA GLN A 257 -3.97 25.15 -5.99
C GLN A 257 -2.97 26.16 -6.57
N GLU A 258 -1.69 26.06 -6.20
CA GLU A 258 -0.62 26.90 -6.76
C GLU A 258 -0.48 26.67 -8.28
N VAL A 259 -0.50 25.42 -8.74
CA VAL A 259 -0.45 25.08 -10.17
C VAL A 259 -1.68 25.61 -10.91
N VAL A 260 -2.89 25.44 -10.36
CA VAL A 260 -4.13 25.95 -10.99
C VAL A 260 -4.10 27.47 -11.13
N ASN A 261 -3.64 28.18 -10.10
CA ASN A 261 -3.52 29.64 -10.14
C ASN A 261 -2.49 30.08 -11.18
N GLU A 262 -1.36 29.38 -11.30
CA GLU A 262 -0.34 29.66 -12.31
C GLU A 262 -0.85 29.41 -13.74
N VAL A 263 -1.52 28.28 -13.99
CA VAL A 263 -2.10 27.96 -15.30
C VAL A 263 -3.14 29.02 -15.69
N ARG A 264 -4.02 29.42 -14.75
CA ARG A 264 -4.99 30.49 -14.98
C ARG A 264 -4.33 31.83 -15.28
N ARG A 265 -3.28 32.18 -14.54
CA ARG A 265 -2.49 33.40 -14.75
C ARG A 265 -1.92 33.43 -16.17
N GLN A 266 -1.30 32.32 -16.61
CA GLN A 266 -0.78 32.23 -17.98
C GLN A 266 -1.87 32.39 -19.04
N PHE A 267 -3.03 31.73 -18.90
CA PHE A 267 -4.12 31.89 -19.86
C PHE A 267 -4.71 33.31 -19.91
N ILE A 268 -4.75 34.03 -18.78
CA ILE A 268 -5.27 35.41 -18.73
C ILE A 268 -4.24 36.39 -19.32
N GLU A 269 -2.97 36.28 -18.94
CA GLU A 269 -1.92 37.21 -19.38
C GLU A 269 -1.45 36.95 -20.82
N ARG A 270 -1.59 35.70 -21.31
CA ARG A 270 -1.11 35.25 -22.62
C ARG A 270 -2.23 34.53 -23.38
N PRO A 271 -3.23 35.26 -23.92
CA PRO A 271 -4.37 34.66 -24.60
C PRO A 271 -3.98 33.80 -25.81
N GLY A 272 -2.83 34.09 -26.44
CA GLY A 272 -2.27 33.34 -27.57
C GLY A 272 -1.95 31.86 -27.26
N ILE A 273 -2.01 31.45 -25.99
CA ILE A 273 -1.89 30.04 -25.62
C ILE A 273 -3.13 29.25 -26.06
N MET A 274 -4.33 29.83 -25.94
CA MET A 274 -5.59 29.14 -26.22
C MET A 274 -5.88 29.02 -27.72
N ASP A 275 -5.30 29.89 -28.55
CA ASP A 275 -5.37 29.85 -30.01
C ASP A 275 -4.13 29.20 -30.66
N TYR A 276 -3.22 28.65 -29.85
CA TYR A 276 -1.99 27.96 -30.25
C TYR A 276 -0.95 28.84 -30.97
N THR A 277 -1.08 30.16 -30.93
CA THR A 277 -0.08 31.09 -31.50
C THR A 277 1.14 31.28 -30.59
N GLU A 278 0.99 31.01 -29.29
CA GLU A 278 2.01 31.19 -28.27
C GLU A 278 2.20 29.93 -27.41
N LYS A 279 3.45 29.62 -27.04
CA LYS A 279 3.75 28.45 -26.19
C LYS A 279 3.61 28.79 -24.69
N PRO A 280 2.97 27.94 -23.87
CA PRO A 280 2.96 28.07 -22.41
C PRO A 280 4.37 28.08 -21.80
N ASP A 281 4.50 28.68 -20.61
CA ASP A 281 5.69 28.52 -19.77
C ASP A 281 5.55 27.25 -18.92
N TYR A 282 6.08 26.15 -19.46
CA TYR A 282 6.12 24.86 -18.78
C TYR A 282 7.08 24.85 -17.59
N SER A 283 8.20 25.57 -17.69
CA SER A 283 9.25 25.60 -16.68
C SER A 283 8.73 26.13 -15.35
N ARG A 284 7.82 27.10 -15.39
CA ARG A 284 7.20 27.65 -14.18
C ARG A 284 6.36 26.62 -13.42
N CYS A 285 5.51 25.88 -14.10
CA CYS A 285 4.71 24.81 -13.48
C CYS A 285 5.59 23.71 -12.89
N VAL A 286 6.64 23.30 -13.61
CA VAL A 286 7.62 22.32 -13.12
C VAL A 286 8.33 22.82 -11.87
N ALA A 287 8.76 24.09 -11.85
CA ALA A 287 9.44 24.67 -10.69
C ALA A 287 8.56 24.72 -9.44
N ILE A 288 7.27 25.03 -9.58
CA ILE A 288 6.29 25.01 -8.48
C ILE A 288 6.22 23.61 -7.86
N VAL A 289 5.96 22.59 -8.69
CA VAL A 289 5.82 21.20 -8.20
C VAL A 289 7.13 20.66 -7.63
N ALA A 290 8.27 20.95 -8.27
CA ALA A 290 9.58 20.51 -7.79
C ALA A 290 9.93 21.14 -6.44
N SER A 291 9.77 22.46 -6.29
CA SER A 291 10.08 23.13 -5.02
C SER A 291 9.11 22.72 -3.91
N ALA A 292 7.83 22.56 -4.23
CA ALA A 292 6.82 22.16 -3.26
C ALA A 292 7.05 20.72 -2.78
N SER A 293 7.31 19.77 -3.69
CA SER A 293 7.57 18.38 -3.30
C SER A 293 8.75 18.23 -2.33
N LEU A 294 9.86 18.96 -2.56
CA LEU A 294 11.01 19.00 -1.66
C LEU A 294 10.69 19.56 -0.26
N ARG A 295 9.88 20.61 -0.19
CA ARG A 295 9.51 21.25 1.07
C ARG A 295 8.48 20.43 1.85
N GLU A 296 7.46 19.94 1.17
CA GLU A 296 6.30 19.30 1.78
C GLU A 296 6.61 17.87 2.25
N MET A 297 7.59 17.17 1.64
CA MET A 297 7.97 15.82 2.08
C MET A 297 8.63 15.77 3.47
N ILE A 298 9.22 16.88 3.92
CA ILE A 298 9.97 16.95 5.19
C ILE A 298 9.06 16.67 6.38
N LYS A 299 7.86 17.25 6.43
CA LYS A 299 6.97 17.13 7.60
C LYS A 299 6.48 15.69 7.82
N PRO A 300 5.91 14.99 6.81
CA PRO A 300 5.50 13.59 6.97
C PRO A 300 6.70 12.67 7.25
N GLY A 301 7.84 12.89 6.60
CA GLY A 301 9.06 12.10 6.83
C GLY A 301 9.62 12.27 8.25
N ALA A 302 9.64 13.50 8.76
CA ALA A 302 10.06 13.79 10.13
C ALA A 302 9.10 13.14 11.14
N LEU A 303 7.79 13.20 10.93
CA LEU A 303 6.80 12.52 11.78
C LEU A 303 7.08 11.02 11.86
N ALA A 304 7.26 10.37 10.71
CA ALA A 304 7.55 8.94 10.62
C ALA A 304 8.83 8.54 11.39
N THR A 305 9.87 9.34 11.27
CA THR A 305 11.21 9.02 11.79
C THR A 305 11.34 9.34 13.28
N ILE A 306 10.85 10.51 13.69
CA ILE A 306 11.09 11.08 15.03
C ILE A 306 10.11 10.49 16.05
N SER A 307 8.86 10.23 15.66
CA SER A 307 7.82 9.78 16.59
C SER A 307 8.17 8.50 17.37
N PRO A 308 8.59 7.39 16.74
CA PRO A 308 8.93 6.17 17.49
C PRO A 308 10.10 6.40 18.46
N VAL A 309 11.08 7.22 18.09
CA VAL A 309 12.23 7.56 18.94
C VAL A 309 11.82 8.38 20.15
N VAL A 310 11.03 9.44 19.93
CA VAL A 310 10.56 10.32 21.02
C VAL A 310 9.64 9.57 21.96
N ILE A 311 8.68 8.79 21.45
CA ILE A 311 7.76 8.00 22.27
C ILE A 311 8.55 6.96 23.08
N GLY A 312 9.46 6.21 22.45
CA GLY A 312 10.27 5.22 23.14
C GLY A 312 11.12 5.83 24.26
N LEU A 313 11.81 6.95 24.00
CA LEU A 313 12.61 7.65 25.02
C LEU A 313 11.77 8.22 26.16
N MET A 314 10.62 8.82 25.84
CA MET A 314 9.74 9.41 26.85
C MET A 314 9.20 8.34 27.81
N PHE A 315 8.73 7.20 27.27
CA PHE A 315 8.22 6.11 28.10
C PHE A 315 9.32 5.28 28.76
N ARG A 316 10.54 5.27 28.23
CA ARG A 316 11.72 4.79 28.95
C ARG A 316 12.00 5.62 30.21
N LEU A 317 12.01 6.94 30.09
CA LEU A 317 12.19 7.84 31.23
C LEU A 317 11.08 7.65 32.27
N LEU A 318 9.82 7.56 31.83
CA LEU A 318 8.70 7.26 32.73
C LEU A 318 8.85 5.89 33.40
N GLY A 319 9.31 4.88 32.65
CA GLY A 319 9.60 3.54 33.15
C GLY A 319 10.66 3.57 34.26
N TYR A 320 11.71 4.36 34.08
CA TYR A 320 12.74 4.57 35.10
C TYR A 320 12.16 5.14 36.40
N TYR A 321 11.31 6.16 36.33
CA TYR A 321 10.69 6.77 37.52
C TYR A 321 9.63 5.88 38.19
N THR A 322 8.97 5.02 37.42
CA THR A 322 7.89 4.14 37.93
C THR A 322 8.36 2.73 38.28
N GLY A 323 9.65 2.41 38.10
CA GLY A 323 10.22 1.09 38.35
C GLY A 323 9.95 0.04 37.26
N HIS A 324 9.40 0.45 36.11
CA HIS A 324 9.11 -0.41 34.96
C HIS A 324 10.17 -0.26 33.88
N GLN A 325 11.30 -0.97 34.01
CA GLN A 325 12.48 -0.78 33.12
C GLN A 325 12.16 -1.00 31.63
N LEU A 326 11.32 -1.98 31.28
CA LEU A 326 10.98 -2.30 29.89
C LEU A 326 9.80 -1.49 29.31
N LEU A 327 9.34 -0.44 30.01
CA LEU A 327 8.15 0.30 29.59
C LEU A 327 8.31 0.92 28.20
N GLY A 328 9.45 1.56 27.93
CA GLY A 328 9.74 2.15 26.61
C GLY A 328 9.63 1.12 25.48
N ALA A 329 10.27 -0.04 25.65
CA ALA A 329 10.22 -1.12 24.67
C ALA A 329 8.79 -1.66 24.45
N LYS A 330 7.99 -1.84 25.51
CA LYS A 330 6.58 -2.30 25.41
C LYS A 330 5.69 -1.29 24.68
N VAL A 331 5.84 -0.01 24.99
CA VAL A 331 5.05 1.06 24.36
C VAL A 331 5.39 1.16 22.87
N VAL A 332 6.66 1.09 22.50
CA VAL A 332 7.10 1.08 21.10
C VAL A 332 6.59 -0.17 20.36
N ALA A 333 6.60 -1.33 21.01
CA ALA A 333 6.03 -2.57 20.46
C ALA A 333 4.54 -2.39 20.10
N SER A 334 3.77 -1.81 21.02
CA SER A 334 2.35 -1.51 20.81
C SER A 334 2.13 -0.45 19.72
N MET A 335 2.93 0.62 19.73
CA MET A 335 2.90 1.64 18.69
C MET A 335 3.13 1.03 17.31
N LEU A 336 4.15 0.16 17.17
CA LEU A 336 4.45 -0.53 15.91
C LEU A 336 3.25 -1.36 15.43
N MET A 337 2.65 -2.16 16.31
CA MET A 337 1.52 -3.02 15.93
C MET A 337 0.29 -2.25 15.51
N PHE A 338 -0.11 -1.25 16.29
CA PHE A 338 -1.31 -0.46 15.99
C PHE A 338 -1.10 0.44 14.78
N ALA A 339 0.07 1.06 14.64
CA ALA A 339 0.42 1.83 13.43
C ALA A 339 0.40 0.95 12.19
N THR A 340 0.87 -0.30 12.30
CA THR A 340 0.82 -1.26 11.20
C THR A 340 -0.62 -1.59 10.81
N VAL A 341 -1.45 -2.04 11.76
CA VAL A 341 -2.83 -2.45 11.48
C VAL A 341 -3.63 -1.28 10.90
N CYS A 342 -3.52 -0.09 11.52
CA CYS A 342 -4.14 1.12 11.03
C CYS A 342 -3.61 1.53 9.63
N GLY A 343 -2.30 1.43 9.43
CA GLY A 343 -1.63 1.74 8.17
C GLY A 343 -2.10 0.85 7.01
N ILE A 344 -2.26 -0.46 7.24
CA ILE A 344 -2.78 -1.40 6.25
C ILE A 344 -4.19 -1.00 5.83
N LEU A 345 -5.08 -0.76 6.80
CA LEU A 345 -6.48 -0.39 6.53
C LEU A 345 -6.57 0.95 5.78
N MET A 346 -5.83 1.96 6.23
CA MET A 346 -5.81 3.27 5.60
C MET A 346 -5.21 3.22 4.19
N ALA A 347 -4.14 2.45 3.98
CA ALA A 347 -3.53 2.29 2.67
C ALA A 347 -4.48 1.59 1.68
N LEU A 348 -5.18 0.54 2.12
CA LEU A 348 -6.20 -0.15 1.30
C LEU A 348 -7.35 0.78 0.94
N PHE A 349 -7.87 1.53 1.92
CA PHE A 349 -8.92 2.51 1.71
C PHE A 349 -8.52 3.56 0.66
N LEU A 350 -7.39 4.24 0.86
CA LEU A 350 -6.95 5.33 -0.01
C LEU A 350 -6.66 4.85 -1.43
N ASN A 351 -5.92 3.75 -1.58
CA ASN A 351 -5.55 3.21 -2.89
C ASN A 351 -6.78 2.74 -3.67
N THR A 352 -7.72 2.08 -3.00
CA THR A 352 -8.89 1.52 -3.68
C THR A 352 -9.92 2.59 -4.00
N ALA A 353 -10.19 3.53 -3.09
CA ALA A 353 -11.09 4.66 -3.36
C ALA A 353 -10.60 5.49 -4.55
N GLY A 354 -9.32 5.89 -4.54
CA GLY A 354 -8.73 6.66 -5.63
C GLY A 354 -8.71 5.90 -6.96
N GLY A 355 -8.37 4.61 -6.94
CA GLY A 355 -8.42 3.77 -8.14
C GLY A 355 -9.84 3.58 -8.69
N ALA A 356 -10.84 3.48 -7.82
CA ALA A 356 -12.24 3.35 -8.22
C ALA A 356 -12.78 4.65 -8.83
N TRP A 357 -12.46 5.82 -8.27
CA TRP A 357 -12.85 7.11 -8.85
C TRP A 357 -12.27 7.31 -10.26
N ASP A 358 -10.99 7.00 -10.45
CA ASP A 358 -10.34 7.11 -11.76
C ASP A 358 -11.02 6.22 -12.80
N ASN A 359 -11.25 4.95 -12.45
CA ASN A 359 -11.89 4.01 -13.37
C ASN A 359 -13.38 4.30 -13.58
N ALA A 360 -14.07 4.91 -12.61
CA ALA A 360 -15.42 5.41 -12.80
C ALA A 360 -15.45 6.58 -13.81
N LYS A 361 -14.49 7.50 -13.74
CA LYS A 361 -14.30 8.56 -14.75
C LYS A 361 -14.02 7.94 -16.13
N LYS A 362 -13.05 7.03 -16.23
CA LYS A 362 -12.71 6.35 -17.49
C LYS A 362 -13.91 5.58 -18.08
N TYR A 363 -14.75 4.97 -17.25
CA TYR A 363 -15.98 4.32 -17.71
C TYR A 363 -16.92 5.30 -18.41
N ILE A 364 -17.13 6.49 -17.83
CA ILE A 364 -17.95 7.54 -18.45
C ILE A 364 -17.29 8.05 -19.73
N GLU A 365 -15.96 8.16 -19.77
CA GLU A 365 -15.21 8.56 -20.98
C GLU A 365 -15.40 7.60 -22.16
N THR A 366 -15.80 6.34 -21.93
CA THR A 366 -16.14 5.38 -23.01
C THR A 366 -17.46 5.68 -23.74
N GLY A 367 -18.22 6.68 -23.27
CA GLY A 367 -19.54 7.04 -23.81
C GLY A 367 -20.70 6.66 -22.89
N ALA A 368 -20.45 5.92 -21.81
CA ALA A 368 -21.46 5.66 -20.79
C ALA A 368 -21.90 6.96 -20.10
N LEU A 369 -23.16 7.04 -19.66
CA LEU A 369 -23.70 8.16 -18.87
C LEU A 369 -23.52 9.55 -19.50
N GLY A 370 -23.52 9.62 -20.84
CA GLY A 370 -23.43 10.87 -21.60
C GLY A 370 -22.02 11.22 -22.09
N GLY A 371 -21.00 10.43 -21.76
CA GLY A 371 -19.67 10.61 -22.34
C GLY A 371 -18.89 11.82 -21.82
N LYS A 372 -17.74 12.08 -22.46
CA LYS A 372 -16.87 13.22 -22.15
C LYS A 372 -17.63 14.55 -22.27
N GLY A 373 -17.41 15.43 -21.30
CA GLY A 373 -18.02 16.78 -21.24
C GLY A 373 -19.42 16.84 -20.61
N SER A 374 -20.08 15.70 -20.42
CA SER A 374 -21.36 15.62 -19.68
C SER A 374 -21.21 16.04 -18.22
N ASP A 375 -22.33 16.34 -17.55
CA ASP A 375 -22.31 16.68 -16.13
C ASP A 375 -21.90 15.48 -15.26
N CYS A 376 -22.27 14.25 -15.66
CA CYS A 376 -21.77 13.02 -15.07
C CYS A 376 -20.24 12.93 -15.16
N HIS A 377 -19.66 13.30 -16.31
CA HIS A 377 -18.22 13.30 -16.50
C HIS A 377 -17.52 14.33 -15.60
N LYS A 378 -18.06 15.55 -15.48
CA LYS A 378 -17.50 16.58 -14.57
C LYS A 378 -17.55 16.12 -13.10
N ALA A 379 -18.63 15.45 -12.70
CA ALA A 379 -18.75 14.86 -11.37
C ALA A 379 -17.69 13.78 -11.12
N ALA A 380 -17.49 12.88 -12.08
CA ALA A 380 -16.46 11.84 -11.97
C ALA A 380 -15.03 12.39 -12.00
N VAL A 381 -14.75 13.45 -12.78
CA VAL A 381 -13.45 14.17 -12.74
C VAL A 381 -13.20 14.77 -11.35
N THR A 382 -14.25 15.25 -10.67
CA THR A 382 -14.12 15.75 -9.29
C THR A 382 -13.76 14.61 -8.34
N GLY A 383 -14.38 13.44 -8.49
CA GLY A 383 -14.00 12.24 -7.73
C GLY A 383 -12.55 11.83 -7.96
N ASP A 384 -12.12 11.79 -9.22
CA ASP A 384 -10.75 11.41 -9.58
C ASP A 384 -9.71 12.38 -9.00
N THR A 385 -9.95 13.69 -9.11
CA THR A 385 -9.05 14.71 -8.52
C THR A 385 -9.00 14.69 -6.99
N VAL A 386 -10.07 14.23 -6.31
CA VAL A 386 -10.02 13.90 -4.87
C VAL A 386 -9.22 12.62 -4.62
N GLY A 387 -9.35 11.63 -5.51
CA GLY A 387 -8.68 10.34 -5.46
C GLY A 387 -7.18 10.35 -5.79
N ASP A 388 -6.68 11.34 -6.54
CA ASP A 388 -5.28 11.47 -6.92
C ASP A 388 -4.32 11.52 -5.71
N PRO A 389 -4.50 12.43 -4.72
CA PRO A 389 -3.66 12.40 -3.52
C PRO A 389 -3.81 11.11 -2.71
N PHE A 390 -4.95 10.43 -2.80
CA PHE A 390 -5.19 9.18 -2.08
C PHE A 390 -4.38 8.05 -2.69
N LYS A 391 -4.53 7.82 -4.00
CA LYS A 391 -3.93 6.67 -4.69
C LYS A 391 -2.47 6.88 -5.07
N ASP A 392 -2.00 8.11 -5.25
CA ASP A 392 -0.64 8.37 -5.78
C ASP A 392 0.30 9.09 -4.80
N THR A 393 -0.19 9.51 -3.63
CA THR A 393 0.67 10.11 -2.59
C THR A 393 0.50 9.41 -1.25
N ALA A 394 -0.64 9.56 -0.59
CA ALA A 394 -0.82 9.09 0.77
C ALA A 394 -0.85 7.55 0.85
N GLY A 395 -1.71 6.89 0.07
CA GLY A 395 -1.91 5.44 0.11
C GLY A 395 -0.64 4.62 -0.15
N PRO A 396 0.14 4.86 -1.23
CA PRO A 396 1.38 4.14 -1.48
C PRO A 396 2.47 4.46 -0.45
N SER A 397 2.50 5.69 0.09
CA SER A 397 3.48 6.08 1.10
C SER A 397 3.26 5.38 2.44
N LEU A 398 2.01 5.02 2.78
CA LEU A 398 1.71 4.28 4.01
C LEU A 398 2.35 2.88 4.03
N HIS A 399 2.43 2.20 2.89
CA HIS A 399 3.14 0.93 2.78
C HIS A 399 4.63 1.07 3.14
N VAL A 400 5.26 2.16 2.72
CA VAL A 400 6.66 2.47 3.06
C VAL A 400 6.78 2.86 4.53
N LEU A 401 5.87 3.70 5.02
CA LEU A 401 5.82 4.14 6.41
C LEU A 401 5.81 2.98 7.39
N ILE A 402 4.97 1.97 7.16
CA ILE A 402 4.85 0.80 8.05
C ILE A 402 6.19 0.04 8.13
N LYS A 403 6.83 -0.21 6.99
CA LYS A 403 8.14 -0.90 6.94
C LYS A 403 9.25 -0.06 7.58
N MET A 404 9.19 1.25 7.37
CA MET A 404 10.13 2.19 7.96
C MET A 404 9.99 2.24 9.49
N LEU A 405 8.76 2.30 10.01
CA LEU A 405 8.51 2.25 11.46
C LEU A 405 9.12 0.98 12.05
N ALA A 406 8.83 -0.17 11.46
CA ALA A 406 9.39 -1.45 11.91
C ALA A 406 10.92 -1.47 11.94
N THR A 407 11.55 -0.95 10.87
CA THR A 407 13.01 -0.90 10.76
C THR A 407 13.61 0.04 11.81
N ILE A 408 13.01 1.23 12.00
CA ILE A 408 13.48 2.21 12.99
C ILE A 408 13.33 1.66 14.40
N THR A 409 12.19 1.07 14.73
CA THR A 409 11.97 0.52 16.07
C THR A 409 12.93 -0.62 16.37
N LEU A 410 13.26 -1.46 15.38
CA LEU A 410 14.24 -2.53 15.52
C LEU A 410 15.65 -1.98 15.75
N VAL A 411 16.13 -1.07 14.89
CA VAL A 411 17.47 -0.47 14.98
C VAL A 411 17.65 0.33 16.28
N MET A 412 16.59 1.02 16.71
CA MET A 412 16.61 1.85 17.91
C MET A 412 16.24 1.09 19.19
N ALA A 413 15.98 -0.22 19.12
CA ALA A 413 15.60 -1.03 20.27
C ALA A 413 16.53 -0.85 21.50
N PRO A 414 17.88 -0.84 21.36
CA PRO A 414 18.78 -0.61 22.50
C PRO A 414 18.59 0.74 23.20
N VAL A 415 18.06 1.74 22.50
CA VAL A 415 17.83 3.09 23.04
C VAL A 415 16.58 3.12 23.93
N PHE A 416 15.67 2.15 23.79
CA PHE A 416 14.41 2.07 24.53
C PHE A 416 14.50 1.27 25.84
N LEU A 417 15.65 0.63 26.09
CA LEU A 417 15.92 -0.24 27.24
C LEU A 417 16.43 0.50 28.48
#